data_AF-A0A820I282-F1
#
_entry.id   AF-A0A820I282-F1
#
_cell.length_a   1.000
_cell.length_b   1.000
_cell.length_c   1.000
_cell.angle_alpha   90.00
_cell.angle_beta   90.00
_cell.angle_gamma   90.00
#
_symmetry.space_group_name_H-M   'P 1'
#
loop_
_entity.id
_entity.type
_entity.pdbx_description
1 polymer ?
#
loop_
_entity_poly.entity_id
_entity_poly.type
_entity_poly.pdbx_seq_one_letter_code
_entity_poly.pdbx_strand_id
1 'polypeptide(L)'
;MSPNDIPILTVSLKTAEAKIQYGSGLTTRPVLALCLSEIFTHLENWSTDLSITASIQIELALFNDHLLAWEPLIEPIIDQRSHNISPWSIKCQTVTDHKDENEAKYQFLLDDEKSLNSKDEEEEENDSDFDVKKIIFIRADHLLNITLTKTGVVLAQRLFK
;
A
#
# COMPACT_ATOMS: atom_id res chain seq x y z
N MET A 1 29.36 -12.52 1.77
CA MET A 1 28.58 -11.42 2.38
C MET A 1 28.92 -11.41 3.85
N SER A 2 29.15 -10.22 4.40
CA SER A 2 29.34 -10.07 5.85
C SER A 2 28.06 -10.52 6.55
N PRO A 3 28.12 -11.10 7.77
CA PRO A 3 26.92 -11.44 8.55
C PRO A 3 25.96 -10.28 8.82
N ASN A 4 26.37 -9.04 8.52
CA ASN A 4 25.60 -7.81 8.77
C ASN A 4 25.03 -7.16 7.49
N ASP A 5 25.17 -7.79 6.31
CA ASP A 5 24.64 -7.21 5.07
C ASP A 5 23.16 -7.58 4.89
N ILE A 6 22.25 -6.82 5.50
CA ILE A 6 20.79 -6.97 5.31
C ILE A 6 20.46 -6.48 3.88
N PRO A 7 19.85 -7.32 3.03
CA PRO A 7 19.47 -6.90 1.69
C PRO A 7 18.29 -5.94 1.74
N ILE A 8 18.48 -4.76 1.14
CA ILE A 8 17.49 -3.69 1.07
C ILE A 8 17.19 -3.39 -0.41
N LEU A 9 15.91 -3.21 -0.73
CA LEU A 9 15.45 -2.69 -2.02
C LEU A 9 14.49 -1.54 -1.81
N THR A 10 14.88 -0.37 -2.32
CA THR A 10 14.01 0.80 -2.38
C THR A 10 13.62 1.05 -3.83
N VAL A 11 12.32 1.08 -4.08
CA VAL A 11 11.73 1.45 -5.37
C VAL A 11 10.95 2.73 -5.15
N SER A 12 11.34 3.80 -5.86
CA SER A 12 10.59 5.05 -5.88
C SER A 12 10.33 5.45 -7.33
N LEU A 13 9.06 5.58 -7.68
CA LEU A 13 8.61 6.07 -8.98
C LEU A 13 7.73 7.28 -8.76
N LYS A 14 8.04 8.36 -9.48
CA LYS A 14 7.26 9.59 -9.40
C LYS A 14 5.83 9.37 -9.92
N THR A 15 5.71 8.73 -11.08
CA THR A 15 4.42 8.41 -11.70
C THR A 15 4.49 7.15 -12.56
N ALA A 16 3.36 6.44 -12.67
CA ALA A 16 3.13 5.38 -13.64
C ALA A 16 1.68 5.48 -14.16
N GLU A 17 1.49 5.30 -15.46
CA GLU A 17 0.16 5.35 -16.08
C GLU A 17 -0.09 4.10 -16.91
N ALA A 18 -1.30 3.54 -16.79
CA ALA A 18 -1.79 2.46 -17.65
C ALA A 18 -3.15 2.84 -18.24
N LYS A 19 -3.31 2.65 -19.55
CA LYS A 19 -4.58 2.88 -20.26
C LYS A 19 -5.02 1.61 -20.95
N ILE A 20 -6.23 1.16 -20.66
CA ILE A 20 -6.89 0.06 -21.36
C ILE A 20 -7.77 0.65 -22.45
N GLN A 21 -7.59 0.15 -23.67
CA GLN A 21 -8.40 0.49 -24.82
C GLN A 21 -9.02 -0.78 -25.38
N TYR A 22 -10.25 -0.67 -25.84
CA TYR A 22 -10.96 -1.72 -26.56
C TYR A 22 -10.94 -1.41 -28.05
N GLY A 23 -10.51 -2.38 -28.86
CA GLY A 23 -10.50 -2.28 -30.31
C GLY A 23 -11.69 -3.02 -30.93
N SER A 24 -12.39 -2.36 -31.84
CA SER A 24 -13.40 -2.97 -32.71
C SER A 24 -13.11 -2.59 -34.17
N GLY A 25 -12.59 -3.54 -34.94
CA GLY A 25 -12.17 -3.32 -36.33
C GLY A 25 -11.00 -2.33 -36.45
N LEU A 26 -11.21 -1.23 -37.17
CA LEU A 26 -10.21 -0.16 -37.37
C LEU A 26 -10.28 0.95 -36.30
N THR A 27 -11.13 0.79 -35.29
CA THR A 27 -11.35 1.81 -34.24
C THR A 27 -10.91 1.30 -32.88
N THR A 28 -10.25 2.16 -32.11
CA THR A 28 -9.93 1.95 -30.69
C THR A 28 -10.70 2.95 -29.84
N ARG A 29 -11.23 2.49 -28.72
CA ARG A 29 -11.90 3.34 -27.73
C ARG A 29 -11.19 3.21 -26.38
N PRO A 30 -10.90 4.32 -25.69
CA PRO A 30 -10.44 4.26 -24.32
C PRO A 30 -11.54 3.66 -23.44
N VAL A 31 -11.15 2.83 -22.49
CA VAL A 31 -12.07 2.20 -21.53
C VAL A 31 -11.71 2.63 -20.13
N LEU A 32 -10.44 2.47 -19.75
CA LEU A 32 -9.97 2.66 -18.38
C LEU A 32 -8.62 3.38 -18.39
N ALA A 33 -8.42 4.31 -17.46
CA ALA A 33 -7.13 4.92 -17.17
C ALA A 33 -6.84 4.76 -15.68
N LEU A 34 -5.65 4.23 -15.39
CA LEU A 34 -5.07 4.14 -14.05
C LEU A 34 -3.85 5.07 -14.01
N CYS A 35 -3.87 6.03 -13.11
CA CYS A 35 -2.73 6.85 -12.78
C CYS A 35 -2.26 6.51 -11.36
N LEU A 36 -0.96 6.27 -11.24
CA LEU A 36 -0.28 6.03 -9.99
C LEU A 36 0.75 7.14 -9.80
N SER A 37 0.79 7.77 -8.64
CA SER A 37 1.77 8.79 -8.29
C SER A 37 2.37 8.54 -6.92
N GLU A 38 3.50 9.19 -6.63
CA GLU A 38 4.18 9.11 -5.33
C GLU A 38 4.38 7.64 -4.87
N ILE A 39 4.76 6.78 -5.81
CA ILE A 39 4.96 5.35 -5.56
C ILE A 39 6.27 5.21 -4.81
N PHE A 40 6.18 4.72 -3.58
CA PHE A 40 7.32 4.40 -2.76
C PHE A 40 7.15 2.99 -2.21
N THR A 41 8.22 2.21 -2.26
CA THR A 41 8.28 0.89 -1.65
C THR A 41 9.67 0.66 -1.12
N HIS A 42 9.74 0.23 0.12
CA HIS A 42 10.96 -0.11 0.82
C HIS A 42 10.81 -1.53 1.34
N LEU A 43 11.67 -2.42 0.85
CA LEU A 43 11.71 -3.81 1.25
C LEU A 43 13.03 -4.08 1.96
N GLU A 44 12.95 -4.62 3.16
CA GLU A 44 14.10 -5.06 3.93
C GLU A 44 13.94 -6.54 4.27
N ASN A 45 15.07 -7.24 4.34
CA ASN A 45 15.16 -8.64 4.73
C ASN A 45 14.29 -9.57 3.85
N TRP A 46 14.82 -10.01 2.72
CA TRP A 46 14.11 -10.84 1.72
C TRP A 46 13.84 -12.29 2.18
N SER A 47 13.98 -12.58 3.46
CA SER A 47 13.82 -13.91 4.06
C SER A 47 12.49 -14.02 4.81
N THR A 48 12.44 -14.85 5.85
CA THR A 48 11.23 -15.07 6.65
C THR A 48 10.76 -13.79 7.33
N ASP A 49 11.67 -12.86 7.67
CA ASP A 49 11.35 -11.59 8.34
C ASP A 49 11.14 -10.40 7.39
N LEU A 50 10.49 -10.68 6.25
CA LEU A 50 10.18 -9.66 5.22
C LEU A 50 9.44 -8.45 5.80
N SER A 51 10.10 -7.31 5.73
CA SER A 51 9.53 -6.00 6.06
C SER A 51 9.27 -5.24 4.77
N ILE A 52 8.03 -4.79 4.58
CA ILE A 52 7.59 -3.99 3.44
C ILE A 52 6.94 -2.74 3.99
N THR A 53 7.43 -1.58 3.57
CA THR A 53 6.74 -0.30 3.73
C THR A 53 6.45 0.26 2.34
N ALA A 54 5.20 0.56 2.05
CA ALA A 54 4.79 1.06 0.74
C ALA A 54 3.80 2.22 0.88
N SER A 55 3.90 3.20 -0.01
CA SER A 55 2.88 4.23 -0.21
C SER A 55 2.63 4.45 -1.69
N ILE A 56 1.38 4.72 -2.03
CA ILE A 56 0.98 5.00 -3.40
C ILE A 56 -0.22 5.93 -3.42
N GLN A 57 -0.22 6.86 -4.38
CA GLN A 57 -1.40 7.63 -4.73
C GLN A 57 -2.04 7.04 -5.98
N ILE A 58 -3.38 6.90 -5.95
CA ILE A 58 -4.14 6.23 -7.00
C ILE A 58 -5.25 7.14 -7.51
N GLU A 59 -5.36 7.22 -8.83
CA GLU A 59 -6.52 7.73 -9.55
C GLU A 59 -6.96 6.70 -10.59
N LEU A 60 -8.26 6.45 -10.68
CA LEU A 60 -8.84 5.51 -11.62
C LEU A 60 -10.04 6.15 -12.28
N ALA A 61 -10.09 6.14 -13.60
CA ALA A 61 -11.17 6.72 -14.38
C ALA A 61 -11.65 5.78 -15.49
N LEU A 62 -12.97 5.75 -15.72
CA LEU A 62 -13.56 5.15 -16.91
C LEU A 62 -13.84 6.23 -17.94
N PHE A 63 -13.71 5.88 -19.21
CA PHE A 63 -14.15 6.76 -20.27
C PHE A 63 -15.66 6.59 -20.52
N ASN A 64 -16.41 7.68 -20.42
CA ASN A 64 -17.83 7.71 -20.73
C ASN A 64 -18.03 8.12 -22.20
N ASP A 65 -18.42 7.15 -23.03
CA ASP A 65 -18.67 7.33 -24.46
C ASP A 65 -19.83 8.30 -24.77
N HIS A 66 -20.81 8.44 -23.87
CA HIS A 66 -21.94 9.36 -24.08
C HIS A 66 -21.56 10.82 -23.85
N LEU A 67 -20.68 11.08 -22.89
CA LEU A 67 -20.23 12.43 -22.53
C LEU A 67 -18.88 12.80 -23.18
N LEU A 68 -18.19 11.83 -23.79
CA LEU A 68 -16.84 11.96 -24.32
C LEU A 68 -15.84 12.49 -23.27
N ALA A 69 -16.01 12.05 -22.02
CA ALA A 69 -15.26 12.52 -20.86
C ALA A 69 -14.76 11.35 -20.00
N TRP A 70 -13.68 11.59 -19.27
CA TRP A 70 -13.20 10.68 -18.24
C TRP A 70 -13.99 10.93 -16.94
N GLU A 71 -14.64 9.88 -16.43
CA GLU A 71 -15.35 9.90 -15.16
C GLU A 71 -14.54 9.15 -14.10
N PRO A 72 -14.33 9.74 -12.91
CA PRO A 72 -13.60 9.07 -11.84
C PRO A 72 -14.38 7.83 -11.39
N LEU A 73 -13.73 6.67 -11.44
CA LEU A 73 -14.23 5.46 -10.78
C LEU A 73 -14.00 5.48 -9.27
N ILE A 74 -12.88 6.10 -8.89
CA ILE A 74 -12.56 6.40 -7.51
C ILE A 74 -12.69 7.92 -7.39
N GLU A 75 -13.73 8.36 -6.68
CA GLU A 75 -14.01 9.79 -6.47
C GLU A 75 -12.81 10.46 -5.80
N PRO A 76 -12.19 11.49 -6.38
CA PRO A 76 -11.02 12.10 -5.78
C PRO A 76 -11.40 12.73 -4.43
N ILE A 77 -10.40 12.83 -3.56
CA ILE A 77 -10.60 13.43 -2.25
C ILE A 77 -10.78 14.93 -2.44
N ILE A 78 -11.90 15.46 -1.92
CA ILE A 78 -12.19 16.90 -1.96
C ILE A 78 -12.15 17.43 -0.53
N ASP A 79 -11.17 18.29 -0.24
CA ASP A 79 -11.15 19.03 1.00
C ASP A 79 -12.24 20.11 0.97
N GLN A 80 -13.22 19.99 1.85
CA GLN A 80 -14.36 20.90 1.94
C GLN A 80 -13.97 22.35 2.27
N ARG A 81 -12.81 22.57 2.89
CA ARG A 81 -12.34 23.91 3.29
C ARG A 81 -11.50 24.58 2.23
N SER A 82 -10.58 23.84 1.62
CA SER A 82 -9.65 24.39 0.63
C SER A 82 -10.14 24.23 -0.81
N HIS A 83 -11.17 23.42 -1.05
CA HIS A 83 -11.60 22.95 -2.37
C HIS A 83 -10.47 22.29 -3.18
N ASN A 84 -9.39 21.86 -2.50
CA ASN A 84 -8.33 21.11 -3.12
C ASN A 84 -8.81 19.69 -3.43
N ILE A 85 -8.40 19.22 -4.61
CA ILE A 85 -8.68 17.88 -5.09
C ILE A 85 -7.38 17.10 -5.02
N SER A 86 -7.37 15.95 -4.34
CA SER A 86 -6.20 15.09 -4.23
C SER A 86 -6.51 13.62 -4.56
N PRO A 87 -5.53 12.89 -5.09
CA PRO A 87 -5.66 11.45 -5.33
C PRO A 87 -5.76 10.67 -4.02
N TRP A 88 -6.17 9.40 -4.11
CA TRP A 88 -6.24 8.53 -2.94
C TRP A 88 -4.87 8.06 -2.52
N SER A 89 -4.46 8.39 -1.29
CA SER A 89 -3.24 7.90 -0.66
C SER A 89 -3.51 6.60 0.08
N ILE A 90 -2.77 5.54 -0.28
CA ILE A 90 -2.78 4.26 0.39
C ILE A 90 -1.37 3.98 0.93
N LYS A 91 -1.28 3.66 2.21
CA LYS A 91 -0.05 3.24 2.88
C LYS A 91 -0.20 1.79 3.34
N CYS A 92 0.88 1.03 3.25
CA CYS A 92 0.94 -0.37 3.67
C CYS A 92 2.24 -0.62 4.43
N GLN A 93 2.17 -1.38 5.51
CA GLN A 93 3.34 -1.83 6.27
C GLN A 93 3.17 -3.30 6.69
N THR A 94 4.23 -4.09 6.61
CA THR A 94 4.24 -5.45 7.16
C THR A 94 5.08 -5.52 8.42
N VAL A 95 4.63 -6.32 9.39
CA VAL A 95 5.32 -6.59 10.64
C VAL A 95 5.39 -8.09 10.81
N THR A 96 6.59 -8.57 11.15
CA THR A 96 6.86 -9.97 11.43
C THR A 96 7.23 -10.08 12.91
N ASP A 97 6.58 -10.99 13.64
CA ASP A 97 6.70 -11.22 15.10
C ASP A 97 5.78 -10.41 16.02
N HIS A 98 5.49 -11.00 17.18
CA HIS A 98 4.50 -10.61 18.18
C HIS A 98 4.95 -9.49 19.13
N LYS A 99 6.26 -9.31 19.31
CA LYS A 99 6.79 -8.32 20.28
C LYS A 99 6.58 -6.87 19.83
N ASP A 100 6.37 -6.65 18.53
CA ASP A 100 6.25 -5.31 17.94
C ASP A 100 4.86 -5.00 17.37
N GLU A 101 3.83 -5.86 17.55
CA GLU A 101 2.51 -5.61 16.92
C GLU A 101 1.87 -4.30 17.40
N ASN A 102 1.90 -4.05 18.71
CA ASN A 102 1.32 -2.84 19.26
C ASN A 102 2.17 -1.62 18.90
N GLU A 103 3.50 -1.68 19.08
CA GLU A 103 4.42 -0.58 18.77
C GLU A 103 4.39 -0.21 17.28
N ALA A 104 4.44 -1.21 16.39
CA ALA A 104 4.36 -0.98 14.95
C ALA A 104 2.98 -0.48 14.50
N LYS A 105 1.90 -0.94 15.14
CA LYS A 105 0.56 -0.38 14.91
C LYS A 105 0.49 1.08 15.35
N TYR A 106 1.04 1.42 16.52
CA TYR A 106 1.10 2.80 16.99
C TYR A 106 1.95 3.66 16.04
N GLN A 107 3.13 3.19 15.64
CA GLN A 107 3.99 3.90 14.69
C GLN A 107 3.30 4.13 13.34
N PHE A 108 2.65 3.11 12.77
CA PHE A 108 1.92 3.21 11.50
C PHE A 108 0.72 4.17 11.56
N LEU A 109 0.09 4.29 12.74
CA LEU A 109 -0.98 5.27 12.98
C LEU A 109 -0.42 6.69 13.19
N LEU A 110 0.80 6.84 13.72
CA LEU A 110 1.42 8.10 14.14
C LEU A 110 2.32 8.76 13.07
N ASP A 111 2.66 8.10 11.95
CA ASP A 111 3.53 8.59 10.87
C ASP A 111 3.12 9.93 10.18
N ASP A 112 2.11 10.66 10.66
CA ASP A 112 1.81 12.06 10.26
C ASP A 112 2.31 13.12 11.26
N GLU A 113 2.78 12.76 12.48
CA GLU A 113 3.34 13.71 13.44
C GLU A 113 4.79 13.34 13.81
N LYS A 114 5.74 14.21 13.42
CA LYS A 114 7.14 14.06 13.83
C LYS A 114 7.28 14.07 15.35
N SER A 115 7.99 13.05 15.84
CA SER A 115 8.79 13.01 17.08
C SER A 115 8.02 12.99 18.40
N LEU A 116 8.10 11.87 19.12
CA LEU A 116 8.52 11.90 20.53
C LEU A 116 9.02 10.54 21.02
N ASN A 117 10.20 10.59 21.64
CA ASN A 117 10.85 9.54 22.42
C ASN A 117 9.93 9.03 23.55
N SER A 118 9.95 7.71 23.77
CA SER A 118 10.58 7.13 24.97
C SER A 118 10.60 5.61 24.86
N LYS A 119 11.80 5.04 25.04
CA LYS A 119 11.98 3.62 25.39
C LYS A 119 11.27 3.34 26.71
N ASP A 120 10.79 2.11 26.88
CA ASP A 120 11.08 1.33 28.08
C ASP A 120 11.08 -0.16 27.72
N GLU A 121 12.13 -0.84 28.17
CA GLU A 121 12.43 -2.26 28.00
C GLU A 121 11.62 -3.07 29.02
N GLU A 122 10.95 -4.14 28.59
CA GLU A 122 10.71 -5.31 29.45
C GLU A 122 11.01 -6.60 28.66
N GLU A 123 12.03 -7.32 29.12
CA GLU A 123 12.38 -8.66 28.67
C GLU A 123 11.37 -9.67 29.24
N GLU A 124 10.70 -10.41 28.37
CA GLU A 124 10.19 -11.75 28.73
C GLU A 124 10.72 -12.79 27.73
N GLU A 125 11.47 -13.75 28.27
CA GLU A 125 11.74 -15.05 27.67
C GLU A 125 10.44 -15.85 27.62
N ASN A 126 10.14 -16.48 26.49
CA ASN A 126 9.58 -17.83 26.48
C ASN A 126 9.71 -18.51 25.12
N ASP A 127 10.13 -19.78 25.23
CA ASP A 127 10.28 -20.82 24.22
C ASP A 127 8.92 -21.27 23.67
N SER A 128 8.72 -21.23 22.34
CA SER A 128 7.96 -22.25 21.60
C SER A 128 7.93 -21.96 20.10
N ASP A 129 8.13 -23.04 19.35
CA ASP A 129 7.87 -23.26 17.93
C ASP A 129 6.53 -22.62 17.49
N PHE A 130 6.55 -21.34 17.10
CA PHE A 130 5.41 -20.64 16.53
C PHE A 130 5.65 -20.32 15.05
N ASP A 131 4.71 -20.76 14.21
CA ASP A 131 4.55 -20.27 12.85
C ASP A 131 4.58 -18.74 12.88
N VAL A 132 5.61 -18.15 12.26
CA VAL A 132 5.86 -16.71 12.26
C VAL A 132 4.60 -15.97 11.80
N LYS A 133 3.94 -15.23 12.72
CA LYS A 133 2.76 -14.45 12.37
C LYS A 133 3.19 -13.16 11.65
N LYS A 134 2.67 -12.98 10.44
CA LYS A 134 2.85 -11.77 9.64
C LYS A 134 1.56 -10.95 9.64
N ILE A 135 1.68 -9.68 10.01
CA ILE A 135 0.57 -8.73 10.06
C ILE A 135 0.78 -7.68 8.99
N ILE A 136 -0.28 -7.39 8.23
CA ILE A 136 -0.27 -6.36 7.19
C ILE A 136 -1.19 -5.24 7.63
N PHE A 137 -0.61 -4.08 7.87
CA PHE A 137 -1.35 -2.85 8.12
C PHE A 137 -1.59 -2.15 6.79
N ILE A 138 -2.86 -1.81 6.53
CA ILE A 138 -3.28 -1.03 5.37
C ILE A 138 -4.03 0.18 5.90
N ARG A 139 -3.63 1.37 5.47
CA ARG A 139 -4.26 2.65 5.83
C ARG A 139 -4.56 3.44 4.57
N ALA A 140 -5.74 4.06 4.57
CA ALA A 140 -6.06 5.15 3.67
C ALA A 140 -6.45 6.34 4.54
N ASP A 141 -6.08 7.54 4.11
CA ASP A 141 -6.36 8.76 4.89
C ASP A 141 -7.86 9.13 4.85
N HIS A 142 -8.60 8.53 3.91
CA HIS A 142 -10.02 8.76 3.66
C HIS A 142 -10.75 7.41 3.58
N LEU A 143 -12.10 7.41 3.58
CA LEU A 143 -12.90 6.17 3.55
C LEU A 143 -12.76 5.42 2.22
N LEU A 144 -11.82 4.49 2.14
CA LEU A 144 -11.61 3.64 0.97
C LEU A 144 -12.33 2.30 1.14
N ASN A 145 -13.30 2.03 0.26
CA ASN A 145 -13.97 0.73 0.22
C ASN A 145 -13.17 -0.25 -0.65
N ILE A 146 -12.59 -1.28 -0.02
CA ILE A 146 -11.84 -2.35 -0.70
C ILE A 146 -12.65 -3.64 -0.65
N THR A 147 -12.77 -4.33 -1.79
CA THR A 147 -13.34 -5.69 -1.84
C THR A 147 -12.21 -6.70 -2.06
N LEU A 148 -11.97 -7.56 -1.07
CA LEU A 148 -11.01 -8.66 -1.20
C LEU A 148 -11.72 -9.95 -1.57
N THR A 149 -11.38 -10.53 -2.72
CA THR A 149 -11.98 -11.78 -3.19
C THR A 149 -11.33 -13.00 -2.52
N LYS A 150 -12.03 -14.15 -2.51
CA LYS A 150 -11.46 -15.43 -2.04
C LYS A 150 -10.12 -15.76 -2.72
N THR A 151 -10.02 -15.49 -4.02
CA THR A 151 -8.77 -15.65 -4.79
C THR A 151 -7.68 -14.68 -4.31
N GLY A 152 -8.04 -13.42 -4.04
CA GLY A 152 -7.12 -12.42 -3.49
C GLY A 152 -6.54 -12.84 -2.13
N VAL A 153 -7.37 -13.37 -1.23
CA VAL A 153 -6.91 -13.91 0.07
C VAL A 153 -5.93 -15.06 -0.12
N VAL A 154 -6.23 -16.00 -1.02
CA VAL A 154 -5.35 -17.16 -1.29
C VAL A 154 -4.01 -16.72 -1.88
N LEU A 155 -4.00 -15.70 -2.75
CA LEU A 155 -2.76 -15.14 -3.30
C LEU A 155 -1.92 -14.46 -2.21
N ALA A 156 -2.54 -13.64 -1.35
CA ALA A 156 -1.86 -13.02 -0.22
C ALA A 156 -1.20 -14.08 0.68
N GLN A 157 -1.93 -15.16 1.01
CA GLN A 157 -1.39 -16.28 1.80
C GLN A 157 -0.19 -16.98 1.16
N ARG A 158 -0.01 -16.92 -0.16
CA ARG A 158 1.13 -17.54 -0.85
C ARG A 158 2.37 -16.65 -0.92
N LEU A 159 2.20 -15.34 -0.87
CA LEU A 159 3.32 -14.39 -0.89
C LEU A 159 4.11 -14.38 0.42
N PHE A 160 3.50 -14.84 1.51
CA PHE A 160 4.04 -14.76 2.86
C PHE A 160 4.34 -16.13 3.51
N LYS A 161 4.18 -17.22 2.75
CA LYS A 161 4.63 -18.58 3.08
C LYS A 161 6.02 -18.83 2.56
#